data_AF-A0A8J2VEI6-F1
#
_entry.id   AF-A0A8J2VEI6-F1
#
_cell.length_a   1.000
_cell.length_b   1.000
_cell.length_c   1.000
_cell.angle_alpha   90.00
_cell.angle_beta   90.00
_cell.angle_gamma   90.00
#
_symmetry.space_group_name_H-M   'P 1'
#
loop_
_entity.id
_entity.type
_entity.pdbx_description
1 polymer ?
#
loop_
_entity_poly.entity_id
_entity_poly.type
_entity_poly.pdbx_seq_one_letter_code
_entity_poly.pdbx_strand_id
1 'polypeptide(L)'
;MDSALIAAIIRQESNFNPRAGSHANARGLMQIMPFNLQGTDPYDPKQNILRGTEIIAGHLRHYKGNLNLALAAYNAGSGAVAKDLARGVTG
;
A
#
# COMPACT_ATOMS: atom_id res chain seq x y z
N MET A 1 10.70 -7.41 -3.62
CA MET A 1 9.41 -7.62 -2.94
C MET A 1 8.57 -8.50 -3.84
N ASP A 2 7.80 -9.42 -3.27
CA ASP A 2 6.99 -10.35 -4.04
C ASP A 2 5.85 -9.61 -4.78
N SER A 3 5.69 -9.91 -6.06
CA SER A 3 4.66 -9.31 -6.92
C SER A 3 3.24 -9.74 -6.50
N ALA A 4 3.09 -10.96 -5.96
CA ALA A 4 1.78 -11.44 -5.49
C ALA A 4 1.32 -10.64 -4.25
N LEU A 5 2.24 -10.35 -3.32
CA LEU A 5 1.95 -9.44 -2.20
C LEU A 5 1.50 -8.05 -2.68
N ILE A 6 2.19 -7.44 -3.64
CA ILE A 6 1.80 -6.12 -4.17
C ILE A 6 0.41 -6.17 -4.81
N ALA A 7 0.11 -7.20 -5.61
CA ALA A 7 -1.21 -7.39 -6.20
C ALA A 7 -2.30 -7.56 -5.12
N ALA A 8 -2.00 -8.28 -4.04
CA ALA A 8 -2.92 -8.45 -2.92
C ALA A 8 -3.22 -7.12 -2.21
N ILE A 9 -2.21 -6.27 -2.01
CA ILE A 9 -2.38 -4.91 -1.45
C ILE A 9 -3.27 -4.07 -2.38
N ILE A 10 -2.96 -4.02 -3.67
CA ILE A 10 -3.75 -3.24 -4.65
C ILE A 10 -5.20 -3.69 -4.67
N ARG A 11 -5.45 -5.01 -4.61
CA ARG A 11 -6.80 -5.55 -4.54
C ARG A 11 -7.53 -5.07 -3.30
N GLN A 12 -6.87 -5.10 -2.14
CA GLN A 12 -7.45 -4.65 -0.88
C GLN A 12 -7.74 -3.14 -0.86
N GLU A 13 -6.82 -2.33 -1.41
CA GLU A 13 -6.86 -0.87 -1.33
C GLU A 13 -7.83 -0.25 -2.34
N SER A 14 -7.87 -0.76 -3.56
CA SER A 14 -8.62 -0.12 -4.66
C SER A 14 -9.47 -1.08 -5.48
N ASN A 15 -9.38 -2.40 -5.23
CA ASN A 15 -9.89 -3.43 -6.12
C ASN A 15 -9.43 -3.20 -7.59
N PHE A 16 -8.15 -2.85 -7.76
CA PHE A 16 -7.52 -2.52 -9.05
C PHE A 16 -8.09 -1.29 -9.76
N ASN A 17 -8.79 -0.38 -9.07
CA ASN A 17 -9.25 0.88 -9.65
C ASN A 17 -8.15 1.97 -9.54
N PRO A 18 -7.50 2.37 -10.65
CA PRO A 18 -6.44 3.39 -10.60
C PRO A 18 -6.95 4.78 -10.26
N ARG A 19 -8.27 5.02 -10.32
CA ARG A 19 -8.90 6.30 -9.95
C ARG A 19 -9.55 6.27 -8.56
N ALA A 20 -9.30 5.23 -7.78
CA ALA A 20 -9.86 5.10 -6.44
C ALA A 20 -9.45 6.30 -5.55
N GLY A 21 -10.42 6.82 -4.82
CA GLY A 21 -10.23 7.83 -3.78
C GLY A 21 -10.99 7.44 -2.53
N SER A 22 -10.41 7.67 -1.35
CA SER A 22 -11.07 7.45 -0.07
C SER A 22 -11.57 8.75 0.56
N HIS A 23 -12.46 8.63 1.55
CA HIS A 23 -12.89 9.77 2.38
C HIS A 23 -11.73 10.43 3.14
N ALA A 24 -10.66 9.66 3.43
CA ALA A 24 -9.42 10.15 4.04
C ALA A 24 -8.46 10.77 2.99
N ASN A 25 -8.88 10.91 1.73
CA ASN A 25 -8.09 11.45 0.62
C ASN A 25 -6.89 10.59 0.20
N ALA A 26 -6.92 9.30 0.49
CA ALA A 26 -5.99 8.32 -0.08
C ALA A 26 -6.31 8.10 -1.57
N ARG A 27 -5.29 7.93 -2.43
CA ARG A 27 -5.46 7.97 -3.90
C ARG A 27 -4.74 6.85 -4.64
N GLY A 28 -5.39 6.37 -5.70
CA GLY A 28 -4.82 5.43 -6.66
C GLY A 28 -4.85 3.97 -6.23
N LEU A 29 -4.14 3.12 -6.98
CA LEU A 29 -4.16 1.66 -6.83
C LEU A 29 -3.78 1.17 -5.42
N MET A 30 -2.81 1.83 -4.81
CA MET A 30 -2.28 1.50 -3.49
C MET A 30 -2.73 2.48 -2.39
N GLN A 31 -3.74 3.33 -2.68
CA GLN A 31 -4.33 4.29 -1.74
C GLN A 31 -3.28 5.07 -0.94
N ILE A 32 -2.43 5.81 -1.65
CA ILE A 32 -1.35 6.58 -1.03
C ILE A 32 -1.88 7.92 -0.55
N MET A 33 -1.53 8.30 0.68
CA MET A 33 -1.88 9.60 1.24
C MET A 33 -1.14 10.76 0.54
N PRO A 34 -1.74 11.96 0.43
CA PRO A 34 -1.14 13.08 -0.29
C PRO A 34 0.26 13.47 0.19
N PHE A 35 0.51 13.44 1.51
CA PHE A 35 1.83 13.76 2.08
C PHE A 35 2.93 12.77 1.68
N ASN A 36 2.55 11.57 1.23
CA ASN A 36 3.48 10.54 0.75
C ASN A 36 3.74 10.63 -0.76
N LEU A 37 2.99 11.43 -1.53
CA LEU A 37 3.12 11.43 -3.00
C LEU A 37 4.40 12.12 -3.49
N GLN A 38 4.85 13.22 -2.87
CA GLN A 38 6.15 13.86 -3.17
C GLN A 38 6.43 14.03 -4.69
N GLY A 39 5.45 14.52 -5.47
CA GLY A 39 5.58 14.69 -6.93
C GLY A 39 5.15 13.49 -7.78
N THR A 40 4.75 12.39 -7.14
CA THR A 40 4.10 11.23 -7.79
C THR A 40 2.68 11.60 -8.22
N ASP A 41 2.32 11.29 -9.47
CA ASP A 41 0.92 11.26 -9.89
C ASP A 41 0.22 10.04 -9.25
N PRO A 42 -0.74 10.23 -8.33
CA PRO A 42 -1.41 9.12 -7.68
C PRO A 42 -2.29 8.30 -8.62
N TYR A 43 -2.69 8.83 -9.77
CA TYR A 43 -3.59 8.16 -10.70
C TYR A 43 -2.87 7.52 -11.90
N ASP A 44 -1.57 7.77 -12.06
CA ASP A 44 -0.72 6.98 -12.94
C ASP A 44 -0.42 5.63 -12.27
N PRO A 45 -0.87 4.49 -12.84
CA PRO A 45 -0.71 3.18 -12.23
C PRO A 45 0.74 2.84 -11.89
N LYS A 46 1.67 3.18 -12.79
CA LYS A 46 3.08 2.83 -12.65
C LYS A 46 3.72 3.61 -11.50
N GLN A 47 3.52 4.92 -11.45
CA GLN A 47 4.03 5.77 -10.37
C GLN A 47 3.39 5.40 -9.03
N ASN A 48 2.08 5.18 -8.98
CA ASN A 48 1.39 4.80 -7.76
C ASN A 48 1.89 3.45 -7.20
N ILE A 49 2.06 2.43 -8.06
CA ILE A 49 2.60 1.13 -7.64
C ILE A 49 4.04 1.26 -7.15
N LEU A 50 4.89 1.98 -7.90
CA LEU A 50 6.28 2.19 -7.51
C LEU A 50 6.36 2.87 -6.15
N ARG A 51 5.59 3.95 -5.96
CA ARG A 51 5.60 4.71 -4.72
C ARG A 51 5.06 3.91 -3.53
N GLY A 52 3.96 3.17 -3.70
CA GLY A 52 3.43 2.32 -2.64
C GLY A 52 4.40 1.19 -2.26
N THR A 53 5.08 0.61 -3.25
CA THR A 53 6.12 -0.40 -3.04
C THR A 53 7.29 0.16 -2.22
N GLU A 54 7.75 1.39 -2.50
CA GLU A 54 8.81 2.04 -1.73
C GLU A 54 8.45 2.23 -0.25
N ILE A 55 7.20 2.63 0.02
CA ILE A 55 6.70 2.86 1.38
C ILE A 55 6.69 1.54 2.16
N ILE A 56 6.12 0.47 1.59
CA ILE A 56 6.10 -0.86 2.23
C ILE A 56 7.52 -1.39 2.43
N ALA A 57 8.40 -1.22 1.45
CA ALA A 57 9.80 -1.61 1.58
C ALA A 57 10.49 -0.85 2.73
N GLY A 58 10.17 0.44 2.90
CA GLY A 58 10.62 1.26 4.03
C GLY A 58 10.17 0.69 5.37
N HIS A 59 8.89 0.35 5.50
CA HIS A 59 8.36 -0.29 6.70
C HIS A 59 8.98 -1.66 6.95
N LEU A 60 9.16 -2.50 5.93
CA LEU A 60 9.84 -3.79 6.07
C LEU A 60 11.25 -3.63 6.61
N ARG A 61 12.02 -2.64 6.11
CA ARG A 61 13.36 -2.35 6.66
C ARG A 61 13.28 -1.90 8.11
N HIS A 62 12.35 -1.00 8.44
CA HIS A 62 12.17 -0.49 9.80
C HIS A 62 11.81 -1.61 10.80
N TYR A 63 10.92 -2.52 10.42
CA TYR A 63 10.48 -3.64 11.24
C TYR A 63 11.31 -4.92 11.03
N LYS A 64 12.54 -4.79 10.52
CA LYS A 64 13.51 -5.91 10.39
C LYS A 64 12.94 -7.12 9.65
N GLY A 65 12.18 -6.89 8.58
CA GLY A 65 11.56 -7.92 7.75
C GLY A 65 10.23 -8.46 8.27
N ASN A 66 9.72 -7.95 9.41
CA ASN A 66 8.41 -8.35 9.91
C ASN A 66 7.29 -7.78 9.03
N LEU A 67 6.78 -8.61 8.13
CA LEU A 67 5.73 -8.25 7.18
C LEU A 67 4.43 -7.79 7.87
N ASN A 68 4.05 -8.43 8.98
CA ASN A 68 2.82 -8.08 9.69
C ASN A 68 2.88 -6.66 10.26
N LEU A 69 4.00 -6.30 10.88
CA LEU A 69 4.22 -4.95 11.39
C LEU A 69 4.33 -3.93 10.25
N ALA A 70 4.97 -4.30 9.14
CA ALA A 70 5.10 -3.42 7.98
C ALA A 70 3.76 -3.10 7.32
N LEU A 71 2.89 -4.11 7.16
CA LEU A 71 1.54 -3.93 6.63
C LEU A 71 0.64 -3.17 7.60
N ALA A 72 0.75 -3.43 8.91
CA ALA A 72 0.01 -2.67 9.91
C ALA A 72 0.38 -1.17 9.88
N ALA A 73 1.66 -0.85 9.73
CA ALA A 73 2.12 0.54 9.60
C ALA A 73 1.68 1.21 8.30
N TYR A 74 1.74 0.48 7.17
CA TYR A 74 1.26 0.97 5.87
C TYR A 74 -0.22 1.40 5.95
N ASN A 75 -1.03 0.53 6.55
CA ASN A 75 -2.47 0.69 6.69
C ASN A 75 -2.88 1.75 7.73
N ALA A 76 -2.12 1.88 8.82
CA ALA A 76 -2.29 2.98 9.77
C ALA A 76 -2.01 4.35 9.12
N GLY A 77 -1.14 4.38 8.09
CA GLY A 77 -0.86 5.56 7.29
C GLY A 77 -1.93 5.88 6.23
N SER A 78 -2.60 4.88 5.64
CA SER A 78 -3.62 5.05 4.58
C SER A 78 -5.07 5.14 5.08
N GLY A 79 -5.32 4.81 6.35
CA GLY A 79 -6.66 4.81 6.96
C GLY A 79 -7.49 3.55 6.66
N ALA A 80 -6.89 2.50 6.08
CA ALA A 80 -7.54 1.22 5.81
C ALA A 80 -7.27 0.21 6.94
N VAL A 81 -8.26 -0.61 7.32
CA VAL A 81 -8.11 -1.59 8.42
C VAL A 81 -7.35 -2.83 7.94
N ALA A 82 -6.20 -3.10 8.56
CA ALA A 82 -5.15 -4.05 8.14
C ALA A 82 -5.36 -5.54 8.46
N LYS A 83 -6.59 -6.05 8.62
CA LYS A 83 -6.76 -7.34 9.33
C LYS A 83 -6.49 -8.59 8.46
N ASP A 84 -6.57 -8.49 7.14
CA ASP A 84 -6.67 -9.68 6.28
C ASP A 84 -5.38 -10.05 5.53
N LEU A 85 -4.54 -9.07 5.18
CA LEU A 85 -3.38 -9.31 4.32
C LEU A 85 -2.23 -10.07 5.01
N ALA A 86 -2.06 -9.87 6.32
CA ALA A 86 -1.07 -10.53 7.15
C ALA A 86 -1.26 -12.06 7.24
N ARG A 87 -2.48 -12.55 7.03
CA ARG A 87 -2.82 -13.98 7.14
C ARG A 87 -2.55 -14.78 5.85
N GLY A 88 -2.44 -14.11 4.70
CA GLY A 88 -2.34 -14.76 3.40
C GLY A 88 -0.92 -15.11 2.94
N VAL A 89 0.12 -14.67 3.65
CA VAL A 89 1.54 -14.85 3.23
C VAL A 89 2.24 -15.97 4.02
N THR A 90 1.51 -16.67 4.89
CA THR A 90 2.03 -17.82 5.67
C THR A 90 1.63 -19.18 5.10
N GLY A 91 1.11 -19.23 3.87
CA GLY A 91 0.74 -20.46 3.16
C GLY A 91 1.77 -20.87 2.12
#